data_AF-A0A3M1FYM8-F1
#
_entry.id   AF-A0A3M1FYM8-F1
#
_cell.length_a   1.000
_cell.length_b   1.000
_cell.length_c   1.000
_cell.angle_alpha   90.00
_cell.angle_beta   90.00
_cell.angle_gamma   90.00
#
_symmetry.space_group_name_H-M   'P 1'
#
loop_
_entity.id
_entity.type
_entity.pdbx_description
1 polymer ?
#
loop_
_entity_poly.entity_id
_entity_poly.type
_entity_poly.pdbx_seq_one_letter_code
_entity_poly.pdbx_strand_id
1 'polypeptide(L)' 'MEHRQRTLHIRILLGMTLIVALGMALVPPIPQPDFLHHFADQRRFLGVPNFLNVASNLIFLLAAAYG' A
#
# COMPACT_ATOMS: atom_id res chain seq x y z
N MET A 1 3.58 22.83 23.88
CA MET A 1 3.71 23.32 22.48
C MET A 1 3.75 22.18 21.46
N GLU A 2 4.50 21.09 21.70
CA GLU A 2 4.64 19.96 20.75
C GLU A 2 3.34 19.17 20.47
N HIS A 3 2.51 18.89 21.49
CA HIS A 3 1.23 18.20 21.29
C HIS A 3 0.26 18.96 20.37
N ARG A 4 0.20 20.29 20.49
CA ARG A 4 -0.64 21.15 19.64
C ARG A 4 -0.20 21.09 18.18
N GLN A 5 1.11 21.02 17.94
CA GLN A 5 1.66 20.84 16.60
C GLN A 5 1.28 19.46 16.06
N ARG A 6 1.45 18.37 16.82
CA ARG A 6 1.03 17.02 16.38
C ARG A 6 -0.46 16.95 16.03
N THR A 7 -1.33 17.51 16.88
CA THR A 7 -2.78 17.57 16.60
C THR A 7 -3.08 18.36 15.33
N LEU A 8 -2.38 19.45 15.06
CA LEU A 8 -2.55 20.24 13.84
C LEU A 8 -2.13 19.45 12.59
N HIS A 9 -0.98 18.78 12.61
CA HIS A 9 -0.54 17.92 11.51
C HIS A 9 -1.54 16.80 11.24
N ILE A 10 -2.04 16.12 12.29
CA ILE A 10 -3.05 15.06 12.14
C ILE A 10 -4.34 15.62 11.53
N ARG A 11 -4.80 16.79 11.99
CA ARG A 11 -6.02 17.42 11.44
C ARG A 11 -5.84 17.83 9.98
N ILE A 12 -4.66 18.33 9.61
CA ILE A 12 -4.32 18.66 8.22
C ILE A 12 -4.32 17.39 7.37
N LEU A 13 -3.65 16.32 7.81
CA LEU A 13 -3.62 15.04 7.11
C LEU A 13 -5.03 14.47 6.91
N LEU A 14 -5.85 14.45 7.97
CA LEU A 14 -7.24 13.98 7.89
C LEU A 14 -8.07 14.85 6.94
N GLY A 15 -7.92 16.18 7.00
CA GLY A 15 -8.59 17.10 6.08
C GLY A 15 -8.21 16.84 4.63
N MET A 16 -6.91 16.69 4.35
CA MET A 16 -6.41 16.36 3.00
C MET A 16 -6.94 15.01 2.50
N THR A 17 -6.89 13.97 3.33
CA THR A 17 -7.43 12.65 2.97
C THR A 17 -8.92 12.73 2.66
N LEU A 18 -9.69 13.45 3.47
CA LEU A 18 -11.13 13.59 3.26
C LEU A 18 -11.44 14.34 1.96
N ILE A 19 -10.72 15.43 1.67
CA ILE A 19 -10.89 16.19 0.42
C ILE A 19 -10.61 15.31 -0.80
N VAL A 20 -9.51 14.55 -0.78
CA VAL A 20 -9.15 13.63 -1.89
C VAL A 20 -10.19 12.52 -2.04
N ALA A 21 -10.63 11.92 -0.94
CA ALA A 21 -11.64 10.85 -0.96
C ALA A 21 -12.98 11.34 -1.52
N LEU A 22 -13.45 12.52 -1.09
CA LEU A 22 -14.67 13.14 -1.62
C LEU A 22 -14.51 13.51 -3.10
N GLY A 23 -13.36 14.03 -3.50
CA GLY A 23 -13.05 14.30 -4.91
C GLY A 23 -13.11 13.03 -5.77
N MET A 24 -12.50 11.93 -5.30
CA MET A 24 -12.51 10.64 -6.00
C MET A 24 -13.92 10.07 -6.12
N ALA A 25 -14.80 10.28 -5.13
CA ALA A 25 -16.19 9.82 -5.18
C ALA A 25 -17.03 10.50 -6.28
N LEU A 26 -16.58 11.67 -6.79
CA LEU A 26 -17.25 12.41 -7.86
C LEU A 26 -16.73 12.04 -9.25
N VAL A 27 -15.54 11.43 -9.34
CA VAL A 27 -14.94 11.00 -10.60
C VAL A 27 -15.57 9.66 -11.01
N PRO A 28 -15.94 9.47 -12.30
CA PRO A 28 -16.43 8.18 -12.76
C PRO A 28 -15.39 7.07 -12.49
N PRO A 29 -15.82 5.83 -12.22
CA PRO A 29 -14.90 4.72 -12.01
C PRO A 29 -13.92 4.59 -13.19
N ILE A 30 -12.62 4.58 -12.88
CA ILE A 30 -11.58 4.33 -13.87
C ILE A 30 -11.50 2.82 -14.07
N PRO A 31 -11.80 2.29 -15.28
CA PRO A 31 -11.69 0.86 -15.53
C PRO A 31 -10.23 0.43 -15.40
N GLN A 32 -9.96 -0.52 -14.51
CA GLN A 32 -8.66 -1.17 -14.43
C GLN A 32 -8.60 -2.24 -15.52
N PRO A 33 -7.58 -2.23 -16.40
CA PRO A 33 -7.45 -3.27 -17.40
C PRO A 33 -7.15 -4.63 -16.75
N ASP A 34 -7.73 -5.72 -17.27
CA ASP A 34 -7.60 -7.06 -16.67
C ASP A 34 -6.15 -7.53 -16.52
N PHE A 35 -5.27 -7.09 -17.43
CA PHE A 35 -3.84 -7.43 -17.38
C PHE A 35 -3.09 -6.74 -16.24
N LEU A 36 -3.68 -5.76 -15.56
CA LEU A 36 -3.04 -5.10 -14.41
C LEU A 36 -2.73 -6.10 -13.29
N HIS A 37 -3.56 -7.14 -13.14
CA HIS A 37 -3.33 -8.22 -12.18
C HIS A 37 -2.27 -9.24 -12.62
N HIS A 38 -1.80 -9.20 -13.87
CA HIS A 38 -0.69 -10.04 -14.35
C HIS A 38 0.67 -9.65 -13.76
N PHE A 39 0.72 -8.63 -12.90
CA PHE A 39 1.93 -8.25 -12.18
C PHE A 39 2.38 -9.31 -11.15
N ALA A 40 1.45 -10.09 -10.60
CA ALA A 40 1.79 -11.16 -9.67
C ALA A 40 2.59 -12.26 -10.38
N ASP A 41 3.64 -12.76 -9.72
CA ASP A 41 4.43 -13.90 -10.20
C ASP A 41 3.51 -15.09 -10.40
N GLN A 42 3.39 -15.60 -11.63
CA GLN A 42 2.49 -16.73 -11.92
C GLN A 42 3.14 -18.09 -11.62
N ARG A 43 4.42 -18.10 -11.21
CA ARG A 43 5.18 -19.33 -10.98
C ARG A 43 4.89 -19.91 -9.61
N ARG A 44 4.88 -21.25 -9.56
CA ARG A 44 4.83 -22.02 -8.32
C ARG A 44 6.16 -22.71 -8.11
N PHE A 45 6.83 -22.41 -7.01
CA PHE A 45 8.03 -23.11 -6.57
C PHE A 45 7.83 -23.60 -5.14
N LEU A 46 8.39 -24.75 -4.80
CA LEU A 46 8.31 -25.34 -3.45
C LEU A 46 6.88 -25.48 -2.90
N GLY A 47 5.89 -25.64 -3.80
CA GLY A 47 4.48 -25.70 -3.41
C GLY A 47 3.86 -24.35 -3.06
N VAL A 48 4.58 -23.23 -3.17
CA VAL A 48 4.10 -21.88 -2.86
C VAL A 48 3.71 -21.13 -4.14
N PRO A 49 2.45 -20.66 -4.28
CA PRO A 49 2.04 -19.82 -5.40
C PRO A 49 2.60 -18.41 -5.27
N ASN A 50 2.80 -17.71 -6.39
CA ASN A 50 3.41 -16.37 -6.44
C ASN A 50 4.75 -16.33 -5.70
N PHE A 51 5.60 -17.33 -5.94
CA PHE A 51 6.77 -17.60 -5.10
C PHE A 51 7.67 -16.38 -4.94
N LEU A 52 7.94 -15.63 -6.01
CA LEU A 52 8.81 -14.45 -5.90
C LEU A 52 8.15 -13.28 -5.14
N ASN A 53 6.82 -13.15 -5.18
CA ASN A 53 6.12 -12.18 -4.33
C ASN A 53 6.32 -12.51 -2.86
N VAL A 54 6.26 -13.80 -2.49
CA VAL A 54 6.48 -14.24 -1.10
C VAL A 54 7.96 -14.11 -0.71
N ALA A 55 8.87 -14.65 -1.54
CA ALA A 55 10.30 -14.70 -1.25
C ALA A 55 10.94 -13.31 -1.11
N SER A 56 10.45 -12.30 -1.84
CA SER A 56 10.96 -10.92 -1.71
C SER A 56 10.75 -10.33 -0.31
N ASN A 57 9.81 -10.84 0.49
CA ASN A 57 9.62 -10.41 1.89
C ASN A 57 10.74 -10.89 2.83
N LEU A 58 11.59 -11.83 2.41
CA LEU A 58 12.72 -12.28 3.24
C LEU A 58 13.67 -11.14 3.57
N ILE A 59 13.78 -10.11 2.73
CA ILE A 59 14.59 -8.92 3.02
C ILE A 59 14.07 -8.20 4.29
N PHE A 60 12.76 -8.07 4.42
CA PHE A 60 12.15 -7.48 5.62
C PHE A 60 12.36 -8.36 6.86
N LEU A 61 12.27 -9.68 6.71
CA LEU A 61 12.55 -10.62 7.79
C LEU A 61 14.00 -10.49 8.30
N LEU A 62 14.96 -10.41 7.37
CA LEU A 62 16.38 -10.24 7.72
C LEU A 62 16.65 -8.90 8.39
N ALA A 63 16.05 -7.81 7.89
CA ALA A 63 16.15 -6.50 8.51
C ALA A 63 15.59 -6.51 9.95
N ALA A 64 14.43 -7.15 10.16
CA ALA A 64 13.84 -7.28 11.49
C ALA A 64 14.67 -8.15 12.45
N ALA A 65 15.36 -9.17 11.94
CA ALA A 65 16.24 -10.02 12.75
C ALA A 65 17.59 -9.37 13.09
N TYR A 66 18.01 -8.36 12.32
CA TYR A 66 19.26 -7.61 12.55
C TYR A 66 19.11 -6.47 13.55
N GLY A 67 17.92 -5.86 13.65
CA GLY A 67 17.60 -4.80 14.60
C GLY A 67 17.43 -5.29 16.03
#